data_AF-A0A6V7YBV3-F1
#
_entry.id   AF-A0A6V7YBV3-F1
#
_cell.length_a   1.000
_cell.length_b   1.000
_cell.length_c   1.000
_cell.angle_alpha   90.00
_cell.angle_beta   90.00
_cell.angle_gamma   90.00
#
_symmetry.space_group_name_H-M   'P 1'
#
loop_
_entity.id
_entity.type
_entity.pdbx_description
1 polymer ?
#
loop_
_entity_poly.entity_id
_entity_poly.type
_entity_poly.pdbx_seq_one_letter_code
_entity_poly.pdbx_strand_id
1 'polypeptide(L)'
;TFAEKLRMHKVVIFVRRGGPNYQGGLRKFKEAASRLDIPIHVFGPETHMTSIVGAALGVKANSRSFSCASHNGTVFVDSWTC
;
A
#
# COMPACT_ATOMS: atom_id res chain seq x y z
N THR A 1 21.70 -11.84 9.06
CA THR A 1 20.51 -12.36 8.33
C THR A 1 19.93 -11.27 7.42
N PHE A 2 19.11 -11.59 6.40
CA PHE A 2 18.54 -10.56 5.51
C PHE A 2 17.62 -9.56 6.25
N ALA A 3 16.87 -10.04 7.23
CA ALA A 3 16.00 -9.21 8.07
C ALA A 3 16.74 -8.05 8.75
N GLU A 4 17.94 -8.31 9.29
CA GLU A 4 18.74 -7.28 9.97
C GLU A 4 19.17 -6.18 9.01
N LYS A 5 19.53 -6.54 7.77
CA LYS A 5 19.88 -5.55 6.73
C LYS A 5 18.69 -4.63 6.43
N LEU A 6 17.48 -5.17 6.33
CA LEU A 6 16.27 -4.37 6.10
C LEU A 6 15.98 -3.40 7.27
N ARG A 7 16.16 -3.86 8.50
CA ARG A 7 15.99 -3.00 9.70
C ARG A 7 17.05 -1.91 9.75
N MET A 8 18.32 -2.22 9.45
CA MET A 8 19.40 -1.22 9.43
C MET A 8 19.13 -0.09 8.44
N HIS A 9 18.54 -0.41 7.28
CA HIS A 9 18.21 0.58 6.25
C HIS A 9 16.82 1.22 6.45
N LYS A 10 16.13 0.93 7.56
CA LYS A 10 14.80 1.46 7.90
C LYS A 10 13.79 1.34 6.76
N VAL A 11 13.80 0.18 6.09
CA VAL A 11 12.91 -0.07 4.95
C VAL A 11 11.46 -0.18 5.44
N VAL A 12 10.57 0.56 4.81
CA VAL A 12 9.11 0.46 5.03
C VAL A 12 8.47 -0.13 3.78
N ILE A 13 7.62 -1.14 3.95
CA ILE A 13 7.03 -1.88 2.84
C ILE A 13 5.52 -1.58 2.79
N PHE A 14 5.04 -1.14 1.63
CA PHE A 14 3.62 -0.89 1.37
C PHE A 14 3.11 -1.89 0.33
N VAL A 15 2.06 -2.64 0.65
CA VAL A 15 1.52 -3.70 -0.21
C VAL A 15 0.05 -3.42 -0.48
N ARG A 16 -0.35 -3.39 -1.76
CA ARG A 16 -1.75 -3.41 -2.19
C ARG A 16 -1.97 -4.51 -3.20
N ARG A 17 -2.95 -5.37 -2.95
CA ARG A 17 -3.32 -6.43 -3.91
C ARG A 17 -4.83 -6.65 -3.89
N GLY A 18 -5.41 -6.67 -5.09
CA GLY A 18 -6.74 -7.23 -5.35
C GLY A 18 -6.63 -8.52 -6.18
N GLY A 19 -7.74 -9.26 -6.28
CA GLY A 19 -7.84 -10.47 -7.11
C GLY A 19 -8.09 -11.75 -6.34
N PRO A 20 -8.25 -12.90 -7.02
CA PRO A 20 -8.57 -14.17 -6.38
C PRO A 20 -7.55 -14.53 -5.28
N ASN A 21 -8.03 -14.99 -4.13
CA ASN A 21 -7.21 -15.40 -2.98
C ASN A 21 -6.26 -14.32 -2.43
N TYR A 22 -6.57 -13.02 -2.60
CA TYR A 22 -5.76 -11.92 -2.06
C TYR A 22 -5.61 -12.00 -0.53
N GLN A 23 -6.66 -12.40 0.18
CA GLN A 23 -6.72 -12.53 1.64
C GLN A 23 -5.59 -13.41 2.20
N GLY A 24 -5.30 -14.55 1.55
CA GLY A 24 -4.24 -15.46 1.97
C GLY A 24 -2.85 -14.85 1.81
N GLY A 25 -2.62 -14.09 0.74
CA GLY A 25 -1.38 -13.35 0.54
C GLY A 25 -1.21 -12.22 1.57
N LEU A 26 -2.26 -11.43 1.81
CA LEU A 26 -2.23 -10.35 2.80
C LEU A 26 -1.99 -10.91 4.22
N ARG A 27 -2.56 -12.08 4.55
CA ARG A 27 -2.31 -12.75 5.83
C ARG A 27 -0.84 -13.12 6.00
N LYS A 28 -0.22 -13.72 4.97
CA LYS A 28 1.21 -14.07 4.98
C LYS A 28 2.11 -12.85 5.17
N PHE A 29 1.76 -11.71 4.57
CA PHE A 29 2.48 -10.46 4.78
C PHE A 29 2.39 -9.96 6.23
N LYS A 30 1.19 -10.02 6.84
CA LYS A 30 1.02 -9.67 8.25
C LYS A 30 1.81 -10.60 9.18
N GLU A 31 1.79 -11.90 8.93
CA GLU A 31 2.59 -12.87 9.69
C GLU A 31 4.09 -12.62 9.53
N ALA A 32 4.56 -12.33 8.31
CA ALA A 32 5.96 -12.01 8.06
C ALA A 32 6.39 -10.71 8.75
N ALA A 33 5.52 -9.69 8.78
CA ALA A 33 5.75 -8.45 9.50
C ALA A 33 6.00 -8.70 11.00
N SER A 34 5.14 -9.50 11.63
CA SER A 34 5.29 -9.86 13.05
C SER A 34 6.52 -10.72 13.34
N ARG A 35 6.90 -11.62 12.42
CA ARG A 35 8.08 -12.49 12.59
C ARG A 35 9.40 -11.74 12.46
N LEU A 36 9.46 -10.76 11.55
CA LEU A 36 10.70 -10.06 11.19
C LEU A 36 10.83 -8.70 11.88
N ASP A 37 9.77 -8.22 12.52
CA ASP A 37 9.68 -6.90 13.16
C ASP A 37 10.03 -5.76 12.18
N ILE A 38 9.39 -5.80 11.01
CA ILE A 38 9.56 -4.81 9.94
C ILE A 38 8.23 -4.08 9.74
N PRO A 39 8.23 -2.74 9.56
CA PRO A 39 7.01 -1.99 9.29
C PRO A 39 6.47 -2.34 7.89
N ILE A 40 5.37 -3.10 7.85
CA ILE A 40 4.66 -3.46 6.62
C ILE A 40 3.21 -2.97 6.70
N HIS A 41 2.82 -2.11 5.77
CA HIS A 41 1.45 -1.62 5.61
C HIS A 41 0.74 -2.39 4.51
N VAL A 42 -0.36 -3.06 4.86
CA VAL A 42 -1.06 -3.99 3.97
C VAL A 42 -2.46 -3.45 3.66
N PHE A 43 -2.77 -3.30 2.37
CA PHE A 43 -4.01 -2.75 1.85
C PHE A 43 -4.73 -3.74 0.94
N GLY A 44 -6.06 -3.82 1.08
CA GLY A 44 -6.94 -4.67 0.28
C GLY A 44 -7.47 -3.99 -1.00
N PRO A 45 -8.43 -4.61 -1.70
CA PRO A 45 -9.08 -4.04 -2.88
C PRO A 45 -9.87 -2.77 -2.59
N GLU A 46 -10.22 -2.52 -1.33
CA GLU A 46 -10.93 -1.32 -0.85
C GLU A 46 -10.06 -0.05 -1.01
N THR A 47 -8.74 -0.21 -1.07
CA THR A 47 -7.79 0.89 -1.31
C THR A 47 -7.50 1.03 -2.81
N HIS A 48 -7.54 2.28 -3.30
CA HIS A 48 -7.18 2.62 -4.68
C HIS A 48 -5.73 2.23 -4.98
N MET A 49 -5.48 1.81 -6.23
CA MET A 49 -4.18 1.29 -6.66
C MET A 49 -3.01 2.22 -6.37
N THR A 50 -3.20 3.52 -6.59
CA THR A 50 -2.16 4.54 -6.44
C THR A 50 -2.14 5.20 -5.06
N SER A 51 -3.15 4.98 -4.21
CA SER A 51 -3.21 5.59 -2.87
C SER A 51 -2.08 5.15 -1.95
N ILE A 52 -1.51 3.96 -2.17
CA ILE A 52 -0.34 3.49 -1.43
C ILE A 52 0.91 4.35 -1.66
N VAL A 53 1.02 4.98 -2.83
CA VAL A 53 2.18 5.81 -3.18
C VAL A 53 2.13 7.10 -2.36
N GLY A 54 0.95 7.72 -2.22
CA GLY A 54 0.77 8.88 -1.34
C GLY A 54 1.09 8.56 0.12
N ALA A 55 0.67 7.38 0.60
CA ALA A 55 1.00 6.90 1.94
C ALA A 55 2.51 6.68 2.13
N ALA A 56 3.20 6.15 1.11
CA ALA A 56 4.64 5.89 1.16
C ALA A 56 5.48 7.17 1.14
N LEU A 57 5.06 8.17 0.35
CA LEU A 57 5.76 9.45 0.22
C LEU A 57 5.48 10.41 1.39
N GLY A 58 4.55 10.08 2.29
CA GLY A 58 4.16 10.95 3.40
C GLY A 58 3.48 12.24 2.95
N VAL A 59 3.04 12.31 1.69
CA VAL A 59 2.30 13.45 1.14
C VAL A 59 0.88 13.37 1.71
N LYS A 60 0.68 14.00 2.87
CA LYS A 60 -0.66 14.32 3.37
C LYS A 60 -1.24 15.34 2.41
N ALA A 61 -2.07 14.88 1.47
CA ALA A 61 -2.94 15.77 0.73
C ALA A 61 -3.69 16.61 1.77
N ASN A 62 -3.39 17.91 1.79
CA ASN A 62 -3.91 18.84 2.78
C ASN A 62 -5.44 18.66 2.85
N SER A 63 -5.93 18.45 4.07
CA SER A 63 -7.30 18.15 4.49
C SER A 63 -8.39 18.41 3.44
N ARG A 64 -8.69 17.44 2.59
CA ARG A 64 -10.05 17.09 2.18
C ARG A 64 -10.10 15.59 2.03
N SER A 65 -10.78 14.96 2.99
CA SER A 65 -11.37 13.63 2.90
C SER A 65 -11.49 13.13 1.45
N PHE A 66 -10.74 12.09 1.09
CA PHE A 66 -11.12 11.24 -0.03
C PHE A 66 -12.36 10.43 0.39
N SER A 67 -13.50 11.12 0.47
CA SER A 67 -14.74 10.49 0.04
C SER A 67 -14.56 10.27 -1.45
N CYS A 68 -14.58 9.00 -1.81
CA CYS A 68 -14.85 8.54 -3.15
C CYS A 68 -16.17 9.16 -3.66
N ALA A 69 -16.11 10.30 -4.34
CA ALA A 69 -17.10 10.70 -5.34
C ALA A 69 -16.58 11.83 -6.26
N SER A 70 -16.60 11.54 -7.55
CA SER A 70 -16.56 12.34 -8.78
C SER A 70 -16.81 13.86 -8.70
N HIS A 71 -16.12 14.66 -9.52
CA HIS A 71 -16.67 15.28 -10.75
C HIS A 71 -15.68 16.26 -11.40
N ASN A 72 -15.44 16.06 -12.70
CA ASN A 72 -14.81 16.94 -13.71
C ASN A 72 -13.46 17.58 -13.37
N GLY A 73 -12.38 16.86 -13.66
CA GLY A 73 -11.03 17.41 -13.72
C GLY A 73 -10.01 16.29 -13.65
N THR A 74 -9.66 15.76 -14.81
CA THR A 74 -8.80 14.60 -15.03
C THR A 74 -7.56 14.56 -14.14
N VAL A 75 -7.57 13.69 -13.12
CA VAL A 75 -6.35 13.10 -12.57
C VAL A 75 -6.10 11.83 -13.39
N PHE A 76 -5.33 11.98 -14.46
CA PHE A 76 -4.83 10.84 -15.22
C PHE A 76 -3.74 10.12 -14.44
N VAL A 77 -4.05 8.95 -13.90
CA VAL A 77 -3.12 7.83 -13.71
C VAL A 77 -3.86 6.51 -13.94
N ASP A 78 -4.57 6.41 -15.06
CA ASP A 78 -5.03 5.14 -15.59
C ASP A 78 -4.27 4.82 -16.88
N SER A 79 -3.24 3.99 -16.72
CA SER A 79 -2.87 3.05 -17.77
C SER A 79 -2.43 1.75 -17.10
N TRP A 80 -3.42 1.05 -16.52
CA TRP A 80 -3.30 -0.36 -16.19
C TRP A 80 -3.96 -1.15 -17.33
N THR A 81 -3.25 -1.26 -18.44
CA THR A 81 -3.44 -2.36 -19.40
C THR A 81 -2.46 -3.46 -18.99
N CYS A 82 -3.02 -4.59 -18.55
CA CYS A 82 -2.94 -5.79 -19.36
C CYS A 82 -4.39 -6.17 -19.66
#